data_AF-A0A969X028-F1
#
_entry.id   AF-A0A969X028-F1
#
_cell.length_a   1.000
_cell.length_b   1.000
_cell.length_c   1.000
_cell.angle_alpha   90.00
_cell.angle_beta   90.00
_cell.angle_gamma   90.00
#
_symmetry.space_group_name_H-M   'P 1'
#
loop_
_entity.id
_entity.type
_entity.pdbx_description
1 polymer ?
#
loop_
_entity_poly.entity_id
_entity_poly.type
_entity_poly.pdbx_seq_one_letter_code
_entity_poly.pdbx_strand_id
1 'polypeptide(L)'
;MRIAIAQVLQETNTFSPVTGTIEDFTQNGLYYEIDFLDMVKLTKGAISGFIDIVEENQMNIEFFPILRARAHAGGRVETKALKLFEEKLVEGLKRVMPIDGMYFALHGAA
;
A
#
# COMPACT_ATOMS: atom_id res chain seq x y z
N MET A 1 13.29 -13.82 7.27
CA MET A 1 13.53 -12.48 6.68
C MET A 1 12.44 -11.54 7.15
N ARG A 2 12.76 -10.27 7.40
CA ARG A 2 11.84 -9.22 7.83
C ARG A 2 11.54 -8.34 6.63
N ILE A 3 10.33 -8.43 6.08
CA ILE A 3 9.96 -7.73 4.85
C ILE A 3 8.88 -6.70 5.15
N ALA A 4 9.20 -5.42 4.91
CA ALA A 4 8.19 -4.36 4.95
C ALA A 4 7.28 -4.47 3.73
N ILE A 5 5.97 -4.31 3.93
CA ILE A 5 4.99 -4.31 2.83
C ILE A 5 4.21 -3.00 2.81
N ALA A 6 3.97 -2.49 1.61
CA ALA A 6 3.14 -1.31 1.38
C ALA A 6 2.48 -1.35 0.00
N GLN A 7 1.42 -0.56 -0.17
CA GLN A 7 0.71 -0.42 -1.44
C GLN A 7 0.27 1.03 -1.68
N VAL A 8 0.49 1.52 -2.89
CA VAL A 8 -0.18 2.71 -3.44
C VAL A 8 -0.76 2.34 -4.80
N LEU A 9 -2.08 2.28 -4.88
CA LEU A 9 -2.81 1.80 -6.05
C LEU A 9 -3.86 2.82 -6.49
N GLN A 10 -3.54 3.55 -7.54
CA GLN A 10 -4.42 4.49 -8.23
C GLN A 10 -3.89 4.66 -9.67
N GLU A 11 -4.80 4.88 -10.62
CA GLU A 11 -4.45 5.18 -12.01
C GLU A 11 -4.92 6.59 -12.37
N THR A 12 -3.97 7.48 -12.69
CA THR A 12 -4.25 8.88 -13.00
C THR A 12 -4.67 9.09 -14.46
N ASN A 13 -5.84 9.69 -14.64
CA ASN A 13 -6.30 10.31 -15.87
C ASN A 13 -6.13 11.83 -15.79
N THR A 14 -5.15 12.37 -16.50
CA THR A 14 -4.82 13.81 -16.47
C THR A 14 -5.93 14.70 -17.06
N PHE A 15 -6.85 14.15 -17.86
CA PHE A 15 -7.98 14.89 -18.42
C PHE A 15 -9.22 14.92 -17.51
N SER A 16 -9.21 14.15 -16.41
CA SER A 16 -10.30 14.20 -15.45
C SER A 16 -10.28 15.54 -14.70
N PRO A 17 -11.42 16.26 -14.62
CA PRO A 17 -11.52 17.48 -13.83
C PRO A 17 -11.64 17.21 -12.32
N VAL A 18 -11.86 15.95 -11.93
CA VAL A 18 -12.01 15.54 -10.52
C VAL A 18 -10.64 15.22 -9.95
N THR A 19 -10.23 15.93 -8.90
CA THR A 19 -8.98 15.66 -8.18
C THR A 19 -9.15 14.42 -7.30
N GLY A 20 -8.17 13.52 -7.27
CA GLY A 20 -8.14 12.40 -6.34
C GLY A 20 -7.74 12.86 -4.95
N THR A 21 -8.66 12.84 -3.99
CA THR A 21 -8.43 13.35 -2.63
C THR A 21 -8.11 12.25 -1.63
N ILE A 22 -7.61 12.61 -0.44
CA ILE A 22 -7.42 11.66 0.67
C ILE A 22 -8.71 10.90 1.00
N GLU A 23 -9.87 11.55 0.89
CA GLU A 23 -11.17 10.92 1.15
C GLU A 23 -11.45 9.78 0.16
N ASP A 24 -11.04 9.91 -1.11
CA ASP A 24 -11.17 8.82 -2.10
C ASP A 24 -10.38 7.58 -1.65
N PHE A 25 -9.17 7.77 -1.13
CA PHE A 25 -8.39 6.66 -0.56
C PHE A 25 -9.03 6.12 0.71
N THR A 26 -9.53 6.99 1.59
CA THR A 26 -10.16 6.60 2.85
C THR A 26 -11.38 5.70 2.61
N GLN A 27 -12.20 6.02 1.60
CA GLN A 27 -13.39 5.24 1.23
C GLN A 27 -13.04 3.90 0.55
N ASN A 28 -11.93 3.85 -0.18
CA ASN A 28 -11.59 2.71 -1.05
C ASN A 28 -10.44 1.82 -0.51
N GLY A 29 -9.87 2.22 0.62
CA GLY A 29 -9.07 1.36 1.47
C GLY A 29 -7.71 1.93 1.81
N LEU A 30 -7.73 3.05 2.52
CA LEU A 30 -6.61 3.59 3.26
C LEU A 30 -6.53 2.88 4.62
N TYR A 31 -5.62 1.92 4.71
CA TYR A 31 -5.42 1.11 5.91
C TYR A 31 -3.97 1.15 6.37
N TYR A 32 -3.79 0.97 7.67
CA TYR A 32 -2.50 0.98 8.34
C TYR A 32 -2.34 -0.30 9.15
N GLU A 33 -1.10 -0.77 9.30
CA GLU A 33 -0.72 -1.82 10.26
C GLU A 33 -1.63 -3.06 10.24
N ILE A 34 -2.40 -3.33 11.31
CA ILE A 34 -3.22 -4.54 11.43
C ILE A 34 -4.38 -4.55 10.42
N ASP A 35 -5.05 -3.41 10.23
CA ASP A 35 -6.18 -3.28 9.29
C ASP A 35 -5.72 -3.58 7.86
N PHE A 36 -4.45 -3.29 7.55
CA PHE A 36 -3.87 -3.64 6.25
C PHE A 36 -3.79 -5.17 6.08
N LEU A 37 -3.25 -5.93 7.04
CA LEU A 37 -3.14 -7.38 6.88
C LEU A 37 -4.50 -8.06 6.78
N ASP A 38 -5.48 -7.62 7.58
CA ASP A 38 -6.84 -8.16 7.50
C ASP A 38 -7.44 -7.89 6.11
N MET A 39 -7.23 -6.68 5.58
CA MET A 39 -7.70 -6.34 4.24
C MET A 39 -6.96 -7.07 3.11
N VAL A 40 -5.68 -7.41 3.29
CA VAL A 40 -4.94 -8.22 2.32
C VAL A 40 -5.49 -9.64 2.27
N LYS A 41 -5.79 -10.26 3.42
CA LYS A 41 -6.38 -11.61 3.48
C LYS A 41 -7.76 -11.67 2.80
N LEU A 42 -8.50 -10.57 2.82
CA LEU A 42 -9.82 -10.46 2.19
C LEU A 42 -9.77 -10.10 0.69
N THR A 43 -8.60 -9.76 0.14
CA THR A 43 -8.47 -9.28 -1.24
C THR A 43 -7.50 -10.14 -2.05
N LYS A 44 -7.76 -10.26 -3.37
CA LYS A 44 -6.80 -10.85 -4.31
C LYS A 44 -6.03 -9.73 -5.01
N GLY A 45 -4.72 -9.69 -4.83
CA GLY A 45 -3.84 -8.69 -5.44
C GLY A 45 -2.36 -9.03 -5.28
N ALA A 46 -1.49 -8.10 -5.69
CA ALA A 46 -0.04 -8.32 -5.71
C ALA A 46 0.53 -8.73 -4.33
N ILE A 47 0.06 -8.09 -3.26
CA ILE A 47 0.53 -8.39 -1.90
C ILE A 47 -0.02 -9.73 -1.41
N SER A 48 -1.31 -10.01 -1.60
CA SER A 48 -1.87 -11.30 -1.19
C SER A 48 -1.18 -12.45 -1.91
N GLY A 49 -0.95 -12.33 -3.23
CA GLY A 49 -0.23 -13.35 -4.00
C GLY A 49 1.22 -13.55 -3.55
N PHE A 50 1.89 -12.50 -3.06
CA PHE A 50 3.21 -12.66 -2.45
C PHE A 50 3.14 -13.42 -1.12
N ILE A 51 2.17 -13.10 -0.26
CA ILE A 51 1.95 -13.81 0.99
C ILE A 51 1.59 -15.28 0.72
N ASP A 52 0.67 -15.54 -0.21
CA ASP A 52 0.23 -16.89 -0.58
C ASP A 52 1.43 -17.77 -0.97
N ILE A 53 2.32 -17.28 -1.85
CA ILE A 53 3.52 -18.04 -2.26
C ILE A 53 4.49 -18.26 -1.09
N VAL A 54 4.64 -17.28 -0.20
CA VAL A 54 5.50 -17.40 0.99
C VAL A 54 4.97 -18.48 1.93
N GLU A 55 3.66 -18.52 2.15
CA GLU A 55 2.99 -19.52 3.00
C GLU A 55 3.01 -20.91 2.35
N GLU A 56 2.67 -21.02 1.06
CA GLU A 56 2.69 -22.27 0.28
C GLU A 56 4.08 -22.93 0.28
N ASN A 57 5.14 -22.14 0.22
CA ASN A 57 6.53 -22.62 0.21
C ASN A 57 7.16 -22.67 1.61
N GLN A 58 6.37 -22.42 2.67
CA GLN A 58 6.83 -22.43 4.07
C GLN A 58 8.08 -21.58 4.31
N MET A 59 8.17 -20.44 3.62
CA MET A 59 9.31 -19.55 3.74
C MET A 59 9.24 -18.83 5.09
N ASN A 60 10.38 -18.75 5.79
CA ASN A 60 10.48 -18.02 7.05
C ASN A 60 10.56 -16.51 6.79
N ILE A 61 9.42 -15.87 6.53
CA ILE A 61 9.28 -14.43 6.30
C ILE A 61 8.25 -13.85 7.28
N GLU A 62 8.66 -12.77 7.95
CA GLU A 62 7.79 -11.96 8.80
C GLU A 62 7.47 -10.66 8.05
N PHE A 63 6.16 -10.39 7.88
CA PHE A 63 5.67 -9.23 7.15
C PHE A 63 5.40 -8.05 8.09
N PHE A 64 5.89 -6.88 7.71
CA PHE A 64 5.69 -5.63 8.44
C PHE A 64 4.82 -4.67 7.59
N PRO A 65 3.48 -4.68 7.77
CA PRO A 65 2.56 -3.80 7.05
C PRO A 65 2.72 -2.34 7.47
N ILE A 66 2.86 -1.44 6.50
CA ILE A 66 3.00 -0.01 6.76
C ILE A 66 1.76 0.76 6.32
N LEU A 67 1.48 0.75 5.02
CA LEU A 67 0.43 1.55 4.40
C LEU A 67 -0.17 0.79 3.23
N ARG A 68 -1.50 0.75 3.18
CA ARG A 68 -2.25 0.43 1.97
C ARG A 68 -3.09 1.65 1.61
N ALA A 69 -2.77 2.29 0.50
CA ALA A 69 -3.55 3.38 -0.07
C ALA A 69 -4.10 2.94 -1.43
N ARG A 70 -5.41 2.73 -1.52
CA ARG A 70 -6.08 2.38 -2.78
C ARG A 70 -7.23 3.34 -3.06
N ALA A 71 -7.30 3.81 -4.31
CA ALA A 71 -8.44 4.53 -4.84
C ALA A 71 -8.77 4.00 -6.25
N HIS A 72 -9.95 4.35 -6.78
CA HIS A 72 -10.30 4.07 -8.17
C HIS A 72 -9.46 4.91 -9.14
N ALA A 73 -9.42 4.49 -10.40
CA ALA A 73 -8.90 5.34 -11.47
C ALA A 73 -9.65 6.68 -11.48
N GLY A 74 -8.91 7.78 -11.57
CA GLY A 74 -9.46 9.11 -11.32
C GLY A 74 -8.51 10.20 -11.79
N GLY A 75 -8.79 11.46 -11.45
CA GLY A 75 -7.84 12.53 -11.78
C GLY A 75 -6.62 12.52 -10.88
N ARG A 76 -5.77 13.53 -11.07
CA ARG A 76 -4.49 13.63 -10.37
C ARG A 76 -4.69 13.55 -8.86
N VAL A 77 -3.89 12.72 -8.21
CA VAL A 77 -3.83 12.67 -6.75
C VAL A 77 -3.32 14.01 -6.22
N GLU A 78 -4.02 14.57 -5.24
CA GLU A 78 -3.62 15.84 -4.66
C GLU A 78 -2.28 15.74 -3.91
N THR A 79 -1.50 16.81 -3.93
CA THR A 79 -0.18 16.86 -3.31
C THR A 79 -0.21 16.54 -1.81
N LYS A 80 -1.27 16.93 -1.09
CA LYS A 80 -1.39 16.64 0.35
C LYS A 80 -1.56 15.14 0.62
N ALA A 81 -2.25 14.40 -0.25
CA ALA A 81 -2.39 12.94 -0.14
C ALA A 81 -1.06 12.25 -0.38
N LEU A 82 -0.34 12.63 -1.43
CA LEU A 82 0.99 12.08 -1.73
C LEU A 82 1.98 12.31 -0.60
N LYS A 83 2.01 13.53 -0.03
CA LYS A 83 2.86 13.85 1.13
C LYS A 83 2.50 13.01 2.36
N LEU A 84 1.21 12.85 2.64
CA LEU A 84 0.76 11.99 3.74
C LEU A 84 1.25 10.55 3.55
N PHE A 85 1.16 10.00 2.33
CA PHE A 85 1.61 8.64 2.07
C PHE A 85 3.12 8.50 2.24
N GLU A 86 3.90 9.45 1.72
CA GLU A 86 5.35 9.50 1.90
C GLU A 86 5.73 9.56 3.39
N GLU A 87 5.11 10.46 4.16
CA GLU A 87 5.33 10.58 5.59
C GLU A 87 5.03 9.27 6.31
N LYS A 88 3.88 8.65 6.05
CA LYS A 88 3.47 7.39 6.69
C LYS A 88 4.37 6.22 6.30
N LEU A 89 4.83 6.16 5.05
CA LEU A 89 5.79 5.16 4.60
C LEU A 89 7.13 5.31 5.31
N VAL A 90 7.68 6.53 5.39
CA VAL A 90 8.97 6.80 6.03
C VAL A 90 8.89 6.55 7.54
N GLU A 91 7.83 7.01 8.21
CA GLU A 91 7.59 6.75 9.64
C GLU A 91 7.44 5.26 9.92
N GLY A 92 6.66 4.55 9.12
CA GLY A 92 6.49 3.10 9.22
C GLY A 92 7.80 2.36 9.05
N LEU A 93 8.56 2.65 8.00
CA LEU A 93 9.87 2.04 7.73
C LEU A 93 10.82 2.23 8.91
N LYS A 94 10.93 3.45 9.44
CA LYS A 94 11.77 3.74 10.62
C LYS A 94 11.38 2.91 11.85
N ARG A 95 10.09 2.68 12.07
CA ARG A 95 9.59 1.90 13.23
C ARG A 95 9.88 0.40 13.12
N VAL A 96 9.88 -0.15 11.91
CA VAL A 96 10.01 -1.60 11.71
C VAL A 96 11.45 -2.08 11.49
N MET A 97 12.41 -1.14 11.42
CA MET A 97 13.84 -1.45 11.32
C MET A 97 14.31 -2.37 12.46
N PRO A 98 15.28 -3.28 12.19
CA PRO A 98 15.87 -3.56 10.89
C PRO A 98 14.93 -4.39 9.99
N ILE A 99 14.99 -4.18 8.67
CA ILE A 99 14.31 -5.02 7.67
C ILE A 99 15.33 -5.53 6.65
N ASP A 100 15.07 -6.71 6.09
CA ASP A 100 15.90 -7.31 5.05
C ASP A 100 15.49 -6.83 3.65
N GLY A 101 14.28 -6.30 3.49
CA GLY A 101 13.78 -5.78 2.23
C GLY A 101 12.39 -5.16 2.34
N MET A 102 11.95 -4.54 1.25
CA MET A 102 10.62 -3.97 1.12
C MET A 102 9.94 -4.48 -0.15
N TYR A 103 8.69 -4.94 -0.02
CA TYR A 103 7.81 -5.21 -1.15
C TYR A 103 6.78 -4.08 -1.26
N PHE A 104 6.99 -3.18 -2.23
CA PHE A 104 6.13 -2.03 -2.45
C PHE A 104 5.26 -2.24 -3.70
N ALA A 105 3.98 -2.57 -3.51
CA ALA A 105 3.03 -2.75 -4.60
C ALA A 105 2.52 -1.39 -5.11
N LEU A 106 3.07 -0.95 -6.23
CA LEU A 106 2.66 0.29 -6.90
C LEU A 106 1.76 -0.03 -8.11
N HIS A 107 0.81 0.85 -8.42
CA HIS A 107 0.18 0.83 -9.74
C HIS A 107 1.18 1.21 -10.84
N GLY A 108 2.04 2.20 -10.56
CA GLY A 108 3.02 2.75 -11.49
C GLY A 108 2.54 3.94 -12.33
N ALA A 109 1.28 4.36 -12.16
CA ALA A 109 0.69 5.51 -12.87
C ALA A 109 -0.18 6.39 -11.96
N ALA A 110 0.12 6.40 -10.66
CA ALA A 110 -0.55 7.24 -9.67
C ALA A 110 -0.02 8.69 -9.74
#